data_AF-A0A1E4MEZ3-F1
#
_entry.id   AF-A0A1E4MEZ3-F1
#
_cell.length_a   1.000
_cell.length_b   1.000
_cell.length_c   1.000
_cell.angle_alpha   90.00
_cell.angle_beta   90.00
_cell.angle_gamma   90.00
#
_symmetry.space_group_name_H-M   'P 1'
#
loop_
_entity.id
_entity.type
_entity.pdbx_description
1 polymer ?
#
loop_
_entity_poly.entity_id
_entity_poly.type
_entity_poly.pdbx_seq_one_letter_code
_entity_poly.pdbx_strand_id
1 'polypeptide(L)' 'MPMFRFVTPHRCGKWYPDLLTAQQQACAIGAGFFEDRSGEFYQYPGTRLETRPFDTPDETADIAA' A
#
# COMPACT_ATOMS: atom_id res chain seq x y z
N MET A 1 -6.73 -8.48 -6.95
CA MET A 1 -5.29 -8.19 -6.66
C MET A 1 -5.12 -7.65 -5.25
N PRO A 2 -3.99 -7.78 -4.55
CA PRO A 2 -3.79 -7.07 -3.28
C PRO A 2 -3.72 -5.55 -3.48
N MET A 3 -4.13 -4.77 -2.48
CA MET A 3 -3.91 -3.34 -2.38
C MET A 3 -2.86 -3.04 -1.30
N PHE A 4 -2.10 -1.97 -1.50
CA PHE A 4 -0.96 -1.58 -0.67
C PHE A 4 -1.13 -0.15 -0.13
N ARG A 5 -0.73 0.10 1.11
CA ARG A 5 -0.58 1.47 1.64
C ARG A 5 0.57 1.55 2.64
N PHE A 6 1.17 2.73 2.76
CA PHE A 6 2.10 3.03 3.84
C PHE A 6 1.41 3.80 4.96
N VAL A 7 1.74 3.45 6.20
CA VAL A 7 1.22 4.09 7.41
C VAL A 7 2.39 4.54 8.27
N THR A 8 2.38 5.82 8.65
CA THR A 8 3.31 6.41 9.63
C THR A 8 2.59 6.61 10.97
N PRO A 9 3.30 6.97 12.05
CA PRO A 9 2.65 7.24 13.34
C PRO A 9 1.61 8.36 13.31
N HIS A 10 1.70 9.27 12.33
CA HIS A 10 0.86 10.47 12.25
C HIS A 10 -0.03 10.53 11.01
N ARG A 11 0.25 9.76 9.95
CA ARG A 11 -0.47 9.81 8.67
C ARG A 11 -0.62 8.44 8.04
N CYS A 12 -1.76 8.22 7.40
CA CYS A 12 -2.03 7.02 6.61
C CYS A 12 -2.12 7.37 5.13
N GLY A 13 -1.42 6.62 4.29
CA GLY A 13 -1.56 6.69 2.83
C GLY A 13 -2.88 6.10 2.34
N LYS A 14 -3.19 6.37 1.08
CA LYS A 14 -4.30 5.72 0.37
C LYS A 14 -3.92 4.28 0.01
N TRP A 15 -4.95 3.48 -0.27
CA TRP A 15 -4.77 2.16 -0.86
C TRP A 15 -4.49 2.28 -2.36
N TYR A 16 -3.40 1.67 -2.81
CA TYR A 16 -2.99 1.62 -4.21
C TYR A 16 -2.99 0.19 -4.72
N PRO A 17 -3.26 -0.05 -6.01
CA PRO A 17 -3.32 -1.40 -6.58
C PRO A 17 -1.93 -2.04 -6.79
N ASP A 18 -0.86 -1.24 -6.71
CA ASP A 18 0.51 -1.68 -6.92
C ASP A 18 1.46 -1.09 -5.86
N LEU A 19 2.50 -1.86 -5.54
CA LEU A 19 3.45 -1.49 -4.50
C LEU A 19 4.30 -0.27 -4.89
N LEU A 20 4.65 -0.13 -6.17
CA LEU A 20 5.47 0.97 -6.65
C LEU A 20 4.77 2.32 -6.48
N THR A 21 3.50 2.41 -6.88
CA THR A 21 2.69 3.62 -6.66
C THR A 21 2.54 3.90 -5.17
N ALA A 22 2.36 2.88 -4.32
CA ALA A 22 2.34 3.07 -2.88
C ALA A 22 3.66 3.67 -2.36
N GLN A 23 4.82 3.18 -2.82
CA GLN A 23 6.15 3.67 -2.43
C GLN A 23 6.40 5.11 -2.91
N GLN A 24 6.03 5.43 -4.15
CA GLN A 24 6.15 6.79 -4.69
C GLN A 24 5.30 7.79 -3.89
N GLN A 25 4.09 7.40 -3.52
CA GLN A 25 3.17 8.24 -2.74
C GLN A 25 3.55 8.30 -1.25
N ALA A 26 4.28 7.30 -0.74
CA ALA A 26 4.77 7.27 0.63
C ALA A 26 5.72 8.45 0.96
N CYS A 27 6.48 8.92 -0.04
CA CYS A 27 7.35 10.09 0.12
C CYS A 27 6.55 11.34 0.55
N ALA A 28 5.37 11.56 -0.03
CA ALA A 28 4.54 12.73 0.25
C ALA A 28 3.96 12.75 1.68
N ILE A 29 3.80 11.59 2.32
CA ILE A 29 3.27 11.49 3.68
C ILE A 29 4.38 11.38 4.75
N GLY A 30 5.65 11.35 4.33
CA GLY A 30 6.80 11.16 5.22
C GLY A 30 6.96 9.72 5.71
N ALA A 31 6.57 8.73 4.90
CA ALA A 31 6.73 7.31 5.20
C ALA A 31 8.11 6.76 4.79
N GLY A 32 8.83 7.46 3.92
CA GLY A 32 10.13 7.04 3.46
C GLY A 32 10.60 7.87 2.28
N PHE A 33 11.65 7.42 1.62
CA PHE A 33 12.10 7.97 0.35
C PHE A 33 12.31 6.86 -0.67
N PHE A 34 11.96 7.14 -1.92
CA PHE A 34 12.23 6.27 -3.06
C PHE A 34 13.49 6.78 -3.75
N GLU A 35 14.50 5.93 -3.90
CA GLU A 35 15.73 6.26 -4.61
C GLU A 35 15.63 5.80 -6.06
N ASP A 36 15.33 6.75 -6.97
CA ASP A 36 15.08 6.44 -8.39
C ASP A 36 16.23 5.73 -9.09
N ARG A 37 17.47 5.88 -8.61
CA ARG A 37 18.67 5.29 -9.23
C ARG A 37 18.82 3.81 -8.93
N SER A 38 18.55 3.41 -7.69
CA SER A 38 18.61 2.01 -7.25
C SER A 38 17.28 1.29 -7.45
N GLY A 39 16.18 2.05 -7.53
CA GLY A 39 14.82 1.52 -7.51
C GLY A 39 14.40 1.02 -6.13
N GLU A 40 15.17 1.35 -5.09
CA GLU A 40 14.88 0.92 -3.73
C GLU A 40 14.03 1.96 -2.97
N PHE A 41 13.18 1.44 -2.09
CA PHE A 41 12.40 2.24 -1.18
C PHE A 41 12.89 2.05 0.26
N TYR A 42 13.21 3.17 0.91
CA TYR A 42 13.71 3.19 2.27
C TYR A 42 12.63 3.73 3.21
N GLN A 43 12.07 2.83 4.04
CA GLN A 43 11.08 3.18 5.06
C GLN A 43 11.71 3.95 6.22
N TYR A 44 11.06 5.04 6.64
CA TYR A 44 11.46 5.75 7.86
C TYR A 44 11.00 5.00 9.12
N PRO A 45 11.68 5.20 10.27
CA PRO A 45 11.29 4.57 11.53
C PRO A 45 9.82 4.79 11.88
N GLY A 46 9.14 3.73 12.30
CA GLY A 46 7.71 3.76 12.64
C GLY A 46 6.77 3.74 11.44
N THR A 47 7.30 3.67 10.21
CA THR A 47 6.51 3.40 9.01
C THR A 47 6.28 1.90 8.86
N ARG A 48 5.07 1.52 8.43
CA ARG A 48 4.71 0.16 8.06
C ARG A 48 4.01 0.10 6.71
N LEU A 49 4.28 -0.96 5.95
CA LEU A 49 3.49 -1.35 4.79
C LEU A 49 2.30 -2.19 5.27
N GLU A 50 1.10 -1.82 4.82
CA GLU A 50 -0.09 -2.64 4.98
C GLU A 50 -0.56 -3.15 3.60
N THR A 51 -1.09 -4.37 3.61
CA THR A 51 -1.64 -5.04 2.43
C THR A 51 -3.04 -5.54 2.74
N ARG A 52 -3.98 -5.41 1.81
CA ARG A 52 -5.31 -6.03 1.90
C ARG A 52 -5.66 -6.77 0.61
N PRO A 53 -6.46 -7.84 0.64
CA PRO A 53 -7.07 -8.36 -0.57
C PRO A 53 -7.94 -7.27 -1.20
N PHE A 54 -7.92 -7.12 -2.53
CA PHE A 54 -9.01 -6.46 -3.21
C PHE A 54 -10.23 -7.34 -2.99
N ASP A 55 -11.25 -6.78 -2.36
CA ASP A 55 -12.57 -7.38 -2.28
C ASP A 55 -13.05 -7.55 -3.72
N THR A 56 -12.68 -8.68 -4.31
CA THR A 56 -13.46 -9.26 -5.40
C THR A 56 -14.79 -9.58 -4.72
N PRO A 57 -15.93 -9.02 -5.16
CA PRO A 57 -17.21 -9.43 -4.61
C PRO A 57 -17.24 -10.96 -4.64
N ASP A 58 -17.45 -11.53 -3.46
CA ASP A 58 -17.44 -12.95 -3.19
C ASP A 58 -18.43 -13.64 -4.15
N GLU A 59 -17.93 -14.21 -5.25
CA GLU A 59 -18.72 -14.95 -6.25
C GLU A 59 -19.32 -16.25 -5.67
N THR A 60 -19.09 -16.49 -4.38
CA THR A 60 -19.59 -17.64 -3.61
C THR A 60 -20.97 -17.41 -2.98
N ALA A 61 -21.57 -16.22 -3.12
CA ALA A 61 -22.87 -15.91 -2.51
C ALA A 61 -24.11 -16.39 -3.30
N ASP A 62 -23.99 -16.82 -4.57
CA ASP A 62 -25.14 -17.04 -5.47
C ASP A 62 -25.45 -18.51 -5.84
N ILE A 63 -24.87 -19.51 -5.16
CA ILE A 63 -25.13 -20.94 -5.47
C ILE A 63 -26.01 -21.66 -4.41
N ALA A 64 -26.75 -20.91 -3.59
CA ALA A 64 -27.70 -21.46 -2.63
C ALA A 64 -29.03 -20.69 -2.64
N ALA A 65 -29.80 -20.86 -3.71
CA ALA A 65 -31.22 -20.50 -3.78
C ALA A 65 -32.02 -21.63 -4.43
#